data_AF-A0A1M6ZWP2-F1
#
_entry.id   AF-A0A1M6ZWP2-F1
#
_cell.length_a   1.000
_cell.length_b   1.000
_cell.length_c   1.000
_cell.angle_alpha   90.00
_cell.angle_beta   90.00
_cell.angle_gamma   90.00
#
_symmetry.space_group_name_H-M   'P 1'
#
loop_
_entity.id
_entity.type
_entity.pdbx_description
1 polymer ?
#
loop_
_entity_poly.entity_id
_entity_poly.type
_entity_poly.pdbx_seq_one_letter_code
_entity_poly.pdbx_strand_id
1 'polypeptide(L)'
;MKKKIYVTFAILIVLFSIYYYWQNRYVELRPVILNNDAQRVKIFNRKIVFFQNDFYRIAEKNETPSNFYKNIKWVLEREHQEYIVKNGVIYIKYKYMNDYEMIWNHTNKTNNLEWFKSQRSMDSFNGENKNTEELDRIIKGFRN
;
A
#
# COMPACT_ATOMS: atom_id res chain seq x y z
N MET A 1 -2.79 -42.57 -22.60
CA MET A 1 -3.50 -41.30 -22.30
C MET A 1 -3.35 -40.86 -20.84
N LYS A 2 -3.56 -41.75 -19.85
CA LYS A 2 -3.42 -41.44 -18.41
C LYS A 2 -2.09 -40.74 -18.02
N LYS A 3 -0.94 -41.24 -18.51
CA LYS A 3 0.38 -40.62 -18.26
C LYS A 3 0.47 -39.15 -18.69
N LYS A 4 -0.12 -38.78 -19.84
CA LYS A 4 -0.12 -37.39 -20.33
C LYS A 4 -0.96 -36.48 -19.43
N ILE A 5 -2.10 -36.98 -18.95
CA ILE A 5 -2.99 -36.26 -18.01
C ILE A 5 -2.26 -35.97 -16.69
N TYR A 6 -1.57 -36.96 -16.12
CA TYR A 6 -0.78 -36.75 -14.89
C TYR A 6 0.34 -35.72 -15.06
N VAL A 7 1.01 -35.72 -16.22
CA VAL A 7 2.03 -34.71 -16.54
C VAL A 7 1.42 -33.31 -16.61
N THR A 8 0.27 -33.15 -17.28
CA THR A 8 -0.43 -31.85 -17.34
C THR A 8 -0.84 -31.36 -15.95
N PHE A 9 -1.40 -32.23 -15.09
CA PHE A 9 -1.76 -31.87 -13.72
C PHE A 9 -0.53 -31.48 -12.88
N ALA A 10 0.56 -32.23 -13.00
CA ALA A 10 1.81 -31.90 -12.32
C ALA A 10 2.31 -30.51 -12.71
N ILE A 11 2.28 -30.16 -14.00
CA ILE A 11 2.67 -28.83 -14.49
C ILE A 11 1.76 -27.75 -13.91
N LEU A 12 0.43 -27.95 -13.90
CA LEU A 12 -0.51 -26.98 -13.34
C LEU A 12 -0.27 -26.74 -11.84
N ILE A 13 0.00 -27.79 -11.07
CA ILE A 13 0.31 -27.68 -9.64
C ILE A 13 1.61 -26.88 -9.42
N VAL A 14 2.64 -27.16 -10.23
CA VAL A 14 3.91 -26.43 -10.15
C VAL A 14 3.71 -24.95 -10.50
N LEU A 15 3.02 -24.63 -11.60
CA LEU A 15 2.73 -23.26 -12.01
C LEU A 15 1.90 -22.51 -10.95
N PHE A 16 0.87 -23.16 -10.39
CA PHE A 16 0.07 -22.59 -9.33
C PHE A 16 0.91 -22.34 -8.07
N SER A 17 1.79 -23.27 -7.69
CA SER A 17 2.66 -23.13 -6.53
C SER A 17 3.64 -21.97 -6.69
N ILE A 18 4.25 -21.83 -7.87
CA ILE A 18 5.13 -20.71 -8.21
C ILE A 18 4.37 -19.38 -8.14
N TYR A 19 3.18 -19.32 -8.75
CA TYR A 19 2.34 -18.13 -8.71
C TYR A 19 1.94 -17.76 -7.28
N TYR A 20 1.48 -18.74 -6.50
CA TYR A 20 1.08 -18.54 -5.11
C TYR A 20 2.24 -18.04 -4.25
N TYR A 21 3.42 -18.64 -4.40
CA TYR A 21 4.64 -18.18 -3.74
C TYR A 21 4.97 -16.74 -4.12
N TRP A 22 4.93 -16.42 -5.42
CA TRP A 22 5.24 -15.08 -5.93
C TRP A 22 4.33 -14.01 -5.34
N GLN A 23 3.02 -14.26 -5.29
CA GLN A 23 2.03 -13.33 -4.74
C GLN A 23 2.14 -13.12 -3.22
N ASN A 24 2.59 -14.14 -2.48
CA ASN A 24 2.67 -14.10 -1.01
C ASN A 24 4.07 -13.74 -0.48
N ARG A 25 5.05 -13.54 -1.36
CA ARG A 25 6.38 -13.07 -0.95
C ARG A 25 6.30 -11.64 -0.39
N TYR A 26 7.01 -11.38 0.69
CA TYR A 26 7.11 -10.04 1.26
C TYR A 26 8.11 -9.19 0.47
N VAL A 27 7.68 -7.98 0.12
CA VAL A 27 8.46 -6.95 -0.56
C VAL A 27 8.42 -5.66 0.24
N GLU A 28 9.47 -4.86 0.10
CA GLU A 28 9.58 -3.56 0.76
C GLU A 28 8.41 -2.67 0.35
N LEU A 29 7.74 -2.08 1.33
CA LEU A 29 6.68 -1.11 1.10
C LEU A 29 7.30 0.20 0.62
N ARG A 30 6.88 0.66 -0.55
CA ARG A 30 7.33 1.92 -1.14
C ARG A 30 6.15 2.87 -1.36
N PRO A 31 6.36 4.19 -1.22
CA PRO A 31 5.32 5.16 -1.50
C PRO A 31 4.92 5.10 -2.97
N VAL A 32 3.63 5.23 -3.24
CA VAL A 32 3.10 5.33 -4.60
C VAL A 32 2.51 6.71 -4.79
N ILE A 33 2.78 7.31 -5.94
CA ILE A 33 2.30 8.63 -6.35
C ILE A 33 1.60 8.53 -7.70
N LEU A 34 0.83 9.56 -8.04
CA LEU A 34 0.25 9.68 -9.38
C LEU A 34 1.36 9.83 -10.42
N ASN A 35 1.20 9.14 -11.53
CA ASN A 35 2.06 9.31 -12.68
C ASN A 35 1.84 10.72 -13.26
N ASN A 36 2.89 11.43 -13.68
CA ASN A 36 2.77 12.77 -14.26
C ASN A 36 1.96 12.75 -15.57
N ASP A 37 2.00 11.62 -16.27
CA ASP A 37 1.15 11.36 -17.42
C ASP A 37 -0.33 11.19 -17.05
N ALA A 38 -0.66 10.80 -15.81
CA ALA A 38 -2.06 10.72 -15.36
C ALA A 38 -2.73 12.10 -15.32
N GLN A 39 -2.00 13.15 -14.92
CA GLN A 39 -2.48 14.53 -15.01
C GLN A 39 -2.65 14.98 -16.46
N ARG A 40 -1.72 14.62 -17.35
CA ARG A 40 -1.85 14.89 -18.79
C ARG A 40 -3.00 14.12 -19.43
N VAL A 41 -3.28 12.88 -19.01
CA VAL A 41 -4.38 12.03 -19.49
C VAL A 41 -5.75 12.56 -19.02
N LYS A 42 -5.82 13.19 -17.83
CA LYS A 42 -7.04 13.91 -17.40
C LYS A 42 -7.35 15.14 -18.26
N ILE A 43 -6.32 15.80 -18.82
CA ILE A 43 -6.46 17.02 -19.62
C ILE A 43 -6.57 16.72 -21.12
N PHE A 44 -5.85 15.70 -21.61
CA PHE A 44 -5.82 15.24 -22.98
C PHE A 44 -6.53 13.89 -23.12
N ASN A 45 -7.78 13.97 -23.56
CA ASN A 45 -8.59 12.84 -23.97
C ASN A 45 -7.78 11.90 -24.91
N ARG A 46 -7.79 10.58 -24.63
CA ARG A 46 -7.36 9.45 -25.49
C ARG A 46 -5.87 9.04 -25.51
N LYS A 47 -5.31 8.64 -24.37
CA LYS A 47 -4.47 7.42 -24.35
C LYS A 47 -5.34 6.31 -23.77
N ILE A 48 -5.51 5.20 -24.50
CA ILE A 48 -6.29 4.06 -24.01
C ILE A 48 -5.58 3.55 -22.75
N VAL A 49 -6.19 3.80 -21.60
CA VAL A 49 -5.73 3.25 -20.32
C VAL A 49 -6.26 1.82 -20.27
N PHE A 50 -5.35 0.85 -20.29
CA PHE A 50 -5.73 -0.56 -20.27
C PHE A 50 -5.86 -1.07 -18.83
N PHE A 51 -5.10 -0.49 -17.88
CA PHE A 51 -5.10 -0.92 -16.48
C PHE A 51 -5.07 0.26 -15.50
N GLN A 52 -5.81 0.14 -14.40
CA GLN A 52 -5.87 1.14 -13.32
C GLN A 52 -4.49 1.49 -12.76
N ASN A 53 -3.55 0.54 -12.79
CA ASN A 53 -2.18 0.74 -12.33
C ASN A 53 -1.37 1.72 -13.20
N ASP A 54 -1.77 1.99 -14.45
CA ASP A 54 -1.04 2.91 -15.35
C ASP A 54 -1.07 4.36 -14.85
N PHE A 55 -2.04 4.70 -14.00
CA PHE A 55 -2.17 6.02 -13.37
C PHE A 55 -1.16 6.27 -12.24
N TYR A 56 -0.48 5.22 -11.76
CA TYR A 56 0.31 5.26 -10.55
C TYR A 56 1.73 4.78 -10.81
N ARG A 57 2.67 5.25 -10.00
CA ARG A 57 4.05 4.76 -10.00
C ARG A 57 4.65 4.84 -8.62
N ILE A 58 5.66 4.02 -8.38
CA ILE A 58 6.46 4.10 -7.17
C ILE A 58 7.22 5.43 -7.17
N ALA A 59 7.15 6.16 -6.05
CA ALA A 59 7.84 7.43 -5.90
C ALA A 59 9.36 7.23 -5.85
N GLU A 60 10.09 8.15 -6.48
CA GLU A 60 11.53 8.23 -6.32
C GLU A 60 11.90 8.80 -4.94
N LYS A 61 13.18 8.72 -4.57
CA LYS A 61 13.65 9.15 -3.24
C LYS A 61 13.35 10.63 -2.94
N ASN A 62 13.45 11.49 -3.95
CA ASN A 62 13.16 12.93 -3.88
C ASN A 62 11.66 13.25 -3.91
N GLU A 63 10.82 12.33 -4.36
CA GLU A 63 9.36 12.48 -4.47
C GLU A 63 8.62 11.82 -3.30
N THR A 64 9.35 11.16 -2.41
CA THR A 64 8.77 10.48 -1.26
C THR A 64 8.15 11.49 -0.30
N PRO A 65 6.85 11.36 0.04
CA PRO A 65 6.22 12.25 1.00
C PRO A 65 6.94 12.21 2.36
N SER A 66 7.16 13.38 2.96
CA SER A 66 8.04 13.55 4.13
C SER A 66 7.61 12.72 5.35
N ASN A 67 6.30 12.53 5.54
CA ASN A 67 5.76 11.79 6.66
C ASN A 67 5.48 10.31 6.36
N PHE A 68 5.81 9.82 5.15
CA PHE A 68 5.51 8.46 4.74
C PHE A 68 6.09 7.42 5.71
N TYR A 69 7.42 7.29 5.80
CA TYR A 69 8.05 6.28 6.64
C TYR A 69 7.78 6.49 8.15
N LYS A 70 7.45 7.71 8.57
CA LYS A 70 7.11 8.02 9.97
C LYS A 70 5.74 7.48 10.35
N ASN A 71 4.75 7.65 9.48
CA ASN A 71 3.34 7.43 9.82
C ASN A 71 2.74 6.19 9.17
N ILE A 72 3.40 5.59 8.16
CA ILE A 72 2.84 4.48 7.38
C ILE A 72 2.52 3.26 8.23
N LYS A 73 3.31 2.97 9.28
CA LYS A 73 3.03 1.88 10.21
C LYS A 73 1.65 2.04 10.84
N TRP A 74 1.36 3.23 11.34
CA TRP A 74 0.09 3.56 11.97
C TRP A 74 -1.08 3.43 10.98
N VAL A 75 -0.89 3.90 9.74
CA VAL A 75 -1.90 3.75 8.67
C VAL A 75 -2.20 2.27 8.41
N LEU A 76 -1.18 1.42 8.26
CA LEU A 76 -1.38 0.00 7.98
C LEU A 76 -2.07 -0.73 9.14
N GLU A 77 -1.68 -0.44 10.38
CA GLU A 77 -2.33 -1.01 11.57
C GLU A 77 -3.81 -0.63 11.63
N ARG A 78 -4.12 0.65 11.34
CA ARG A 78 -5.49 1.15 11.37
C ARG A 78 -6.37 0.55 10.29
N GLU A 79 -5.80 0.25 9.12
CA GLU A 79 -6.52 -0.35 8.00
C GLU A 79 -6.45 -1.89 8.00
N HIS A 80 -5.95 -2.49 9.08
CA HIS A 80 -5.77 -3.94 9.24
C HIS A 80 -4.99 -4.59 8.10
N GLN A 81 -4.07 -3.85 7.51
CA GLN A 81 -3.24 -4.31 6.41
C GLN A 81 -2.09 -5.17 6.96
N GLU A 82 -1.97 -6.40 6.48
CA GLU A 82 -0.92 -7.30 6.93
C GLU A 82 0.47 -6.83 6.48
N TYR A 83 1.38 -6.67 7.44
CA TYR A 83 2.76 -6.27 7.19
C TYR A 83 3.72 -6.97 8.17
N ILE A 84 5.01 -6.98 7.83
CA ILE A 84 6.09 -7.39 8.73
C ILE A 84 7.15 -6.29 8.80
N VAL A 85 7.85 -6.19 9.93
CA VAL A 85 8.98 -5.27 10.09
C VAL A 85 10.26 -6.07 10.14
N LYS A 86 11.23 -5.71 9.28
CA LYS A 86 12.60 -6.26 9.31
C LYS A 86 13.59 -5.12 9.28
N ASN A 87 14.48 -5.05 10.26
CA ASN A 87 15.51 -3.99 10.38
C ASN A 87 14.93 -2.57 10.28
N GLY A 88 13.75 -2.33 10.88
CA GLY A 88 13.06 -1.03 10.81
C GLY A 88 12.38 -0.72 9.48
N VAL A 89 12.48 -1.60 8.48
CA VAL A 89 11.81 -1.47 7.18
C VAL A 89 10.52 -2.29 7.17
N ILE A 90 9.44 -1.70 6.63
CA ILE A 90 8.15 -2.34 6.52
C ILE A 90 8.07 -3.11 5.21
N TYR A 91 7.61 -4.36 5.29
CA TYR A 91 7.36 -5.21 4.15
C TYR A 91 5.90 -5.66 4.13
N ILE A 92 5.31 -5.67 2.94
CA ILE A 92 3.95 -6.17 2.69
C ILE A 92 4.00 -7.29 1.65
N LYS A 93 2.95 -8.10 1.55
CA LYS A 93 2.89 -9.14 0.51
C LYS A 93 2.85 -8.49 -0.88
N TYR A 94 3.53 -9.12 -1.84
CA TYR A 94 3.66 -8.63 -3.21
C TYR A 94 2.32 -8.32 -3.87
N LYS A 95 1.31 -9.18 -3.66
CA LYS A 95 -0.06 -8.94 -4.15
C LYS A 95 -0.66 -7.60 -3.71
N TYR A 96 -0.34 -7.14 -2.50
CA TYR A 96 -0.82 -5.86 -1.95
C TYR A 96 0.02 -4.69 -2.45
N MET A 97 1.34 -4.88 -2.59
CA MET A 97 2.22 -3.86 -3.17
C MET A 97 1.86 -3.57 -4.63
N ASN A 98 1.36 -4.56 -5.36
CA ASN A 98 0.91 -4.43 -6.75
C ASN A 98 -0.45 -3.74 -6.90
N ASP A 99 -1.19 -3.53 -5.82
CA ASP A 99 -2.39 -2.69 -5.82
C ASP A 99 -1.96 -1.23 -5.60
N TYR A 100 -1.57 -0.58 -6.70
CA TYR A 100 -0.98 0.75 -6.63
C TYR A 100 -1.96 1.81 -6.13
N GLU A 101 -3.26 1.63 -6.37
CA GLU A 101 -4.28 2.53 -5.84
C GLU A 101 -4.38 2.42 -4.32
N MET A 102 -4.38 1.20 -3.78
CA MET A 102 -4.38 0.98 -2.33
C MET A 102 -3.13 1.57 -1.68
N ILE A 103 -1.94 1.32 -2.24
CA ILE A 103 -0.69 1.88 -1.71
C ILE A 103 -0.67 3.40 -1.85
N TRP A 104 -1.18 3.96 -2.93
CA TRP A 104 -1.33 5.41 -3.12
C TRP A 104 -2.25 6.01 -2.06
N ASN A 105 -3.38 5.37 -1.76
CA ASN A 105 -4.30 5.80 -0.71
C ASN A 105 -3.64 5.78 0.68
N HIS A 106 -2.92 4.70 1.02
CA HIS A 106 -2.13 4.67 2.26
C HIS A 106 -1.08 5.77 2.28
N THR A 107 -0.36 5.96 1.16
CA THR A 107 0.67 6.99 1.01
C THR A 107 0.09 8.39 1.27
N ASN A 108 -1.08 8.72 0.70
CA ASN A 108 -1.74 10.00 0.94
C ASN A 108 -2.17 10.17 2.40
N LYS A 109 -2.71 9.12 3.03
CA LYS A 109 -3.14 9.17 4.44
C LYS A 109 -1.98 9.52 5.37
N THR A 110 -0.75 9.05 5.09
CA THR A 110 0.42 9.38 5.91
C THR A 110 0.72 10.89 6.01
N ASN A 111 0.25 11.69 5.04
CA ASN A 111 0.43 13.14 5.01
C ASN A 111 -0.90 13.91 5.16
N ASN A 112 -1.99 13.22 5.53
CA ASN A 112 -3.30 13.83 5.69
C ASN A 112 -3.64 14.06 7.16
N LEU A 113 -3.41 15.28 7.63
CA LEU A 113 -3.70 15.69 9.01
C LEU A 113 -5.18 15.50 9.37
N GLU A 114 -6.10 15.84 8.47
CA GLU A 114 -7.54 15.74 8.73
C GLU A 114 -7.98 14.28 8.89
N TRP A 115 -7.35 13.36 8.16
CA TRP A 115 -7.58 11.93 8.34
C TRP A 115 -7.18 11.47 9.75
N PHE A 116 -5.99 11.86 10.25
CA PHE A 116 -5.58 11.52 11.62
C PHE A 116 -6.49 12.12 12.69
N LYS A 117 -6.92 13.38 12.53
CA LYS A 117 -7.90 14.01 13.44
C LYS A 117 -9.23 13.27 13.43
N SER A 118 -9.69 12.86 12.25
CA SER A 118 -10.93 12.08 12.10
C SER A 118 -10.83 10.74 12.85
N GLN A 119 -9.71 10.01 12.69
CA GLN A 119 -9.50 8.77 13.45
C GLN A 119 -9.46 9.02 14.96
N ARG A 120 -8.83 10.11 15.41
CA ARG A 120 -8.77 10.47 16.84
C ARG A 120 -10.14 10.74 17.43
N SER A 121 -11.01 11.40 16.66
CA SER A 121 -12.39 11.67 17.04
C SER A 121 -13.20 10.37 17.12
N MET A 122 -13.04 9.46 16.15
CA MET A 122 -13.69 8.14 16.16
C MET A 122 -13.28 7.31 17.38
N ASP A 123 -11.99 7.29 17.71
CA ASP A 123 -11.47 6.59 18.90
C ASP A 123 -12.09 7.14 20.19
N SER A 124 -12.17 8.47 20.29
CA SER A 124 -12.80 9.14 21.44
C SER A 124 -14.29 8.80 21.56
N PHE A 125 -15.01 8.72 20.44
CA PHE A 125 -16.43 8.37 20.43
C PHE A 125 -16.67 6.90 20.83
N ASN A 126 -15.79 6.01 20.38
CA ASN A 126 -15.86 4.57 20.68
C ASN A 126 -15.29 4.20 22.06
N GLY A 127 -14.65 5.15 22.77
CA GLY A 127 -13.98 4.89 24.04
C GLY A 127 -12.65 4.13 23.91
N GLU A 128 -12.03 4.11 22.72
CA GLU A 128 -10.78 3.41 22.45
C GLU A 128 -9.57 4.29 22.76
N ASN A 129 -8.91 4.05 23.90
CA ASN A 129 -7.78 4.89 24.35
C ASN A 129 -6.38 4.29 24.08
N LYS A 130 -6.27 3.08 23.53
CA LYS A 130 -4.99 2.35 23.44
C LYS A 130 -3.91 3.08 22.65
N ASN A 131 -4.28 3.78 21.58
CA ASN A 131 -3.33 4.41 20.65
C ASN A 131 -3.39 5.95 20.66
N THR A 132 -4.06 6.53 21.66
CA THR A 132 -4.30 7.97 21.76
C THR A 132 -2.98 8.77 21.79
N GLU A 133 -2.01 8.37 22.60
CA GLU A 133 -0.75 9.10 22.73
C GLU A 133 0.11 9.10 21.46
N GLU A 134 0.08 8.00 20.71
CA GLU A 134 0.77 7.90 19.42
C GLU A 134 0.10 8.78 18.38
N LEU A 135 -1.23 8.72 18.29
CA LEU A 135 -2.00 9.54 17.37
C LEU A 135 -1.88 11.04 17.67
N ASP A 136 -1.91 11.44 18.94
CA ASP A 136 -1.69 12.82 19.36
C ASP A 136 -0.26 13.29 19.04
N ARG A 137 0.75 12.40 19.16
CA ARG A 137 2.13 12.67 18.72
C ARG A 137 2.21 12.89 17.22
N ILE A 138 1.57 12.04 16.41
CA ILE A 138 1.50 12.19 14.96
C ILE A 138 0.87 13.54 14.61
N ILE A 139 -0.31 13.86 15.16
CA ILE A 139 -1.03 15.11 14.91
C ILE A 139 -0.20 16.34 15.27
N LYS A 140 0.50 16.33 16.42
CA LYS A 140 1.41 17.41 16.81
C LYS A 140 2.59 17.54 15.84
N GLY A 141 3.11 16.42 15.33
CA GLY A 141 4.22 16.37 14.38
C GLY A 141 3.93 17.04 13.02
N PHE A 142 2.67 17.29 12.67
CA PHE A 142 2.29 18.05 11.47
C PHE A 142 2.39 19.57 11.64
N ARG A 143 2.49 20.08 12.89
CA ARG A 143 2.51 21.52 13.19
C ARG A 143 3.93 22.11 13.25
N ASN A 144 4.95 21.26 13.21
CA ASN A 144 6.37 21.63 13.17
C ASN A 144 6.90 21.52 11.74
#